data_AF-A0A5K1CVK4-F1
#
_entry.id   AF-A0A5K1CVK4-F1
#
_cell.length_a   1.000
_cell.length_b   1.000
_cell.length_c   1.000
_cell.angle_alpha   90.00
_cell.angle_beta   90.00
_cell.angle_gamma   90.00
#
_symmetry.space_group_name_H-M   'P 1'
#
loop_
_entity.id
_entity.type
_entity.pdbx_description
1 polymer ?
#
loop_
_entity_poly.entity_id
_entity_poly.type
_entity_poly.pdbx_seq_one_letter_code
_entity_poly.pdbx_strand_id
1 'polypeptide(L)'
;YGNLFTTHVFGEATIFSTDAEVNRFILQNEGKLFMGDYPSSISNLLGRHSLVLMKGSLHKRMHSLTMSFANSSIIKDHLFFHIERLVRLNLDSWGDTVLLQDETKK
;
A
#
# COMPACT_ATOMS: atom_id res chain seq x y z
N TYR A 1 -10.27 25.76 -7.05
CA TYR A 1 -11.30 24.95 -6.41
C TYR A 1 -11.16 24.85 -4.89
N GLY A 2 -9.96 25.03 -4.32
CA GLY A 2 -9.72 24.91 -2.88
C GLY A 2 -9.21 23.52 -2.51
N ASN A 3 -8.98 23.26 -1.21
CA ASN A 3 -8.45 21.98 -0.74
C ASN A 3 -9.50 20.85 -0.71
N LEU A 4 -10.77 21.19 -0.94
CA LEU A 4 -11.88 20.25 -1.03
C LEU A 4 -12.81 20.71 -2.15
N PHE A 5 -13.03 19.86 -3.16
CA PHE A 5 -13.87 20.21 -4.30
C PHE A 5 -14.48 19.00 -4.98
N THR A 6 -15.55 19.21 -5.74
CA THR A 6 -16.21 18.18 -6.54
C THR A 6 -15.69 18.17 -7.97
N THR A 7 -15.55 16.97 -8.52
CA THR A 7 -15.13 16.71 -9.90
C THR A 7 -15.72 15.38 -10.37
N HIS A 8 -15.37 14.92 -11.57
CA HIS A 8 -15.69 13.58 -12.04
C HIS A 8 -14.40 12.81 -12.31
N VAL A 9 -14.22 11.67 -11.62
CA VAL A 9 -13.07 10.78 -11.81
C VAL A 9 -13.60 9.40 -12.17
N PHE A 10 -13.06 8.78 -13.21
CA PHE A 10 -13.55 7.49 -13.74
C PHE A 10 -15.04 7.46 -14.11
N GLY A 11 -15.61 8.61 -14.50
CA GLY A 11 -17.03 8.74 -14.84
C GLY A 11 -17.95 8.93 -13.63
N GLU A 12 -17.42 8.90 -12.42
CA GLU A 12 -18.17 9.01 -11.17
C GLU A 12 -17.97 10.39 -10.52
N ALA A 13 -19.04 10.95 -9.96
CA ALA A 13 -18.97 12.19 -9.18
C ALA A 13 -18.10 11.97 -7.94
N THR A 14 -17.00 12.72 -7.85
CA THR A 14 -15.94 12.50 -6.87
C THR A 14 -15.67 13.78 -6.09
N ILE A 15 -15.59 13.66 -4.76
CA ILE A 15 -15.06 14.72 -3.90
C ILE A 15 -13.56 14.51 -3.78
N PHE A 16 -12.77 15.47 -4.26
CA PHE A 16 -11.32 15.46 -4.17
C PHE A 16 -10.86 16.29 -2.97
N SER A 17 -10.01 15.73 -2.13
CA SER A 17 -9.49 16.36 -0.90
C SER A 17 -7.97 16.34 -0.86
N THR A 18 -7.37 17.53 -0.80
CA THR A 18 -5.95 17.75 -0.44
C THR A 18 -5.79 18.23 1.00
N ASP A 19 -6.89 18.32 1.75
CA ASP A 19 -6.90 18.77 3.14
C ASP A 19 -6.51 17.62 4.10
N ALA A 20 -5.49 17.84 4.92
CA ALA A 20 -4.96 16.82 5.81
C ALA A 20 -5.94 16.44 6.94
N GLU A 21 -6.71 17.40 7.46
CA GLU A 21 -7.68 17.13 8.53
C GLU A 21 -8.86 16.32 8.00
N VAL A 22 -9.36 16.68 6.82
CA VAL A 22 -10.42 15.92 6.13
C VAL A 22 -9.93 14.51 5.79
N ASN A 23 -8.72 14.37 5.24
CA ASN A 23 -8.15 13.08 4.90
C ASN A 23 -7.97 12.20 6.15
N ARG A 24 -7.52 12.77 7.26
CA ARG A 24 -7.41 12.06 8.54
C ARG A 24 -8.78 11.62 9.06
N PHE A 25 -9.80 12.49 8.97
CA PHE A 25 -11.17 12.15 9.36
C PHE A 25 -11.73 10.99 8.53
N ILE A 26 -11.53 11.00 7.21
CA ILE A 26 -11.95 9.92 6.31
C ILE A 26 -11.30 8.60 6.73
N LEU A 27 -9.97 8.58 6.88
CA LEU A 27 -9.22 7.38 7.23
C LEU A 27 -9.57 6.83 8.62
N GLN A 28 -9.85 7.70 9.60
CA GLN A 28 -10.26 7.28 10.95
C GLN A 28 -11.69 6.72 11.01
N ASN A 29 -12.54 7.06 10.03
CA ASN A 29 -13.92 6.60 9.94
C ASN A 29 -14.14 5.55 8.83
N GLU A 30 -13.06 4.95 8.34
CA GLU A 30 -13.10 3.81 7.41
C GLU A 30 -13.88 2.65 8.02
N GLY A 31 -14.80 2.08 7.25
CA GLY A 31 -15.73 1.02 7.67
C GLY A 31 -16.93 1.50 8.51
N LYS A 32 -17.05 2.81 8.78
CA LYS A 32 -18.21 3.42 9.46
C LYS A 32 -18.96 4.41 8.58
N LEU A 33 -18.24 5.45 8.12
CA LEU A 33 -18.78 6.51 7.27
C LEU A 33 -18.26 6.39 5.84
N PHE A 34 -17.06 5.86 5.68
CA PHE A 34 -16.40 5.69 4.39
C PHE A 34 -16.05 4.23 4.17
N MET A 35 -15.95 3.84 2.90
CA MET A 35 -15.43 2.54 2.49
C MET A 35 -14.54 2.73 1.27
N GLY A 36 -13.43 2.02 1.24
CA GLY A 36 -12.61 1.87 0.04
C GLY A 36 -13.43 1.32 -1.12
N ASP A 37 -13.47 2.09 -2.20
CA ASP A 37 -14.01 1.69 -3.49
C ASP A 37 -12.95 1.91 -4.55
N TYR A 38 -12.45 0.81 -5.10
CA TYR A 38 -11.33 0.82 -6.04
C TYR A 38 -11.82 0.37 -7.41
N PRO A 39 -11.33 1.00 -8.51
CA PRO A 39 -11.66 0.57 -9.87
C PRO A 39 -11.41 -0.93 -10.10
N SER A 40 -12.19 -1.52 -11.02
CA SER A 40 -12.11 -2.93 -11.36
C SER A 40 -10.71 -3.38 -11.81
N SER A 41 -9.92 -2.48 -12.41
CA SER A 41 -8.53 -2.73 -12.78
C SER A 41 -7.67 -3.10 -11.56
N ILE A 42 -7.81 -2.39 -10.44
CA ILE A 42 -7.08 -2.67 -9.20
C ILE A 42 -7.58 -3.99 -8.60
N SER A 43 -8.90 -4.21 -8.62
CA SER A 43 -9.47 -5.45 -8.10
C SER A 43 -8.98 -6.70 -8.84
N ASN A 44 -8.88 -6.60 -10.17
CA ASN A 44 -8.39 -7.68 -11.03
C ASN A 44 -6.89 -7.91 -10.83
N LEU A 45 -6.10 -6.85 -10.68
CA LEU A 45 -4.64 -6.95 -10.47
C LEU A 45 -4.30 -7.62 -9.13
N LEU A 46 -4.93 -7.16 -8.04
CA LEU A 46 -4.61 -7.63 -6.68
C LEU A 46 -5.36 -8.92 -6.31
N GLY A 47 -6.43 -9.23 -7.03
CA GLY A 47 -7.31 -10.35 -6.73
C GLY A 47 -8.35 -10.03 -5.66
N ARG A 48 -9.49 -10.73 -5.74
CA ARG A 48 -10.70 -10.49 -4.92
C ARG A 48 -10.51 -10.71 -3.42
N HIS A 49 -9.46 -11.42 -3.03
CA HIS A 49 -9.11 -11.70 -1.63
C HIS A 49 -7.89 -10.89 -1.16
N SER A 50 -7.52 -9.83 -1.88
CA SER A 50 -6.46 -8.93 -1.42
C SER A 50 -6.90 -8.13 -0.20
N LEU A 51 -5.93 -7.80 0.65
CA LEU A 51 -6.19 -7.02 1.87
C LEU A 51 -6.85 -5.67 1.57
N VAL A 52 -6.51 -5.06 0.43
CA VAL A 52 -7.06 -3.77 -0.03
C VAL A 52 -8.57 -3.83 -0.33
N LEU A 53 -9.08 -4.98 -0.76
CA LEU A 53 -10.51 -5.17 -1.09
C LEU A 53 -11.31 -5.81 0.05
N MET A 54 -10.65 -6.45 1.01
CA MET A 54 -11.30 -7.05 2.17
C MET A 54 -12.00 -5.98 3.01
N LYS A 55 -13.15 -6.33 3.59
CA LYS A 55 -13.94 -5.42 4.44
C LYS A 55 -14.22 -6.03 5.81
N GLY A 56 -14.46 -5.17 6.80
CA GLY A 56 -14.94 -5.55 8.13
C GLY A 56 -14.01 -6.48 8.91
N SER A 57 -14.59 -7.49 9.56
CA SER A 57 -13.87 -8.42 10.44
C SER A 57 -12.81 -9.25 9.72
N LEU A 58 -13.06 -9.60 8.45
CA LEU A 58 -12.10 -10.33 7.62
C LEU A 58 -10.84 -9.49 7.36
N HIS A 59 -11.03 -8.22 6.96
CA HIS A 59 -9.92 -7.28 6.82
C HIS A 59 -9.13 -7.15 8.13
N LYS A 60 -9.84 -6.93 9.25
CA LYS A 60 -9.19 -6.79 10.57
C LYS A 60 -8.36 -8.01 10.95
N ARG A 61 -8.89 -9.22 10.72
CA ARG A 61 -8.17 -10.47 11.02
C ARG A 61 -6.94 -10.62 10.13
N MET A 62 -7.08 -10.44 8.83
CA MET A 62 -5.98 -10.58 7.88
C MET A 62 -4.91 -9.51 8.09
N HIS A 63 -5.31 -8.25 8.31
CA HIS A 63 -4.39 -7.17 8.63
C HIS A 63 -3.60 -7.47 9.90
N SER A 64 -4.25 -7.91 10.98
CA SER A 64 -3.55 -8.30 12.21
C SER A 64 -2.57 -9.45 12.00
N LEU A 65 -2.94 -10.46 11.20
CA LEU A 65 -2.05 -11.56 10.85
C LEU A 65 -0.83 -11.04 10.06
N THR A 66 -1.04 -10.23 9.02
CA THR A 66 0.05 -9.62 8.25
C THR A 66 0.97 -8.80 9.15
N MET A 67 0.42 -7.99 10.05
CA MET A 67 1.21 -7.17 10.96
C MET A 67 1.96 -7.99 12.01
N SER A 68 1.46 -9.17 12.37
CA SER A 68 2.16 -10.07 13.29
C SER A 68 3.51 -10.56 12.72
N PHE A 69 3.61 -10.70 11.39
CA PHE A 69 4.85 -11.03 10.69
C PHE A 69 5.78 -9.83 10.50
N ALA A 70 5.24 -8.61 10.53
CA ALA A 70 5.99 -7.37 10.42
C ALA A 70 6.36 -6.76 11.79
N ASN A 71 6.41 -7.57 12.84
CA ASN A 71 6.79 -7.05 14.15
C ASN A 71 8.29 -6.70 14.21
N SER A 72 8.64 -5.73 15.05
CA SER A 72 10.01 -5.17 15.12
C SER A 72 11.08 -6.21 15.42
N SER A 73 10.78 -7.22 16.24
CA SER A 73 11.71 -8.32 16.55
C SER A 73 11.94 -9.24 15.35
N ILE A 74 10.89 -9.71 14.66
CA ILE A 74 11.03 -10.57 13.47
C ILE A 74 11.79 -9.83 12.36
N ILE A 75 11.49 -8.53 12.17
CA ILE A 75 12.18 -7.71 11.19
C ILE A 75 13.67 -7.64 11.52
N LYS A 76 14.04 -7.36 12.77
CA LYS A 76 15.46 -7.23 13.18
C LYS A 76 16.20 -8.56 13.18
N ASP A 77 15.59 -9.60 13.72
CA ASP A 77 16.27 -10.86 14.02
C ASP A 77 16.36 -11.79 12.81
N HIS A 78 15.41 -11.69 11.88
CA HIS A 78 15.34 -12.58 10.72
C HIS A 78 15.37 -11.82 9.39
N LEU A 79 14.49 -10.83 9.22
CA LEU A 79 14.31 -10.20 7.91
C LEU A 79 15.52 -9.34 7.52
N PHE A 80 16.12 -8.63 8.48
CA PHE A 80 17.21 -7.69 8.23
C PHE A 80 18.44 -8.39 7.65
N PHE A 81 18.82 -9.54 8.20
CA PHE A 81 19.93 -10.33 7.68
C PHE A 81 19.68 -10.81 6.24
N HIS A 82 18.45 -11.26 5.94
CA HIS A 82 18.09 -11.68 4.59
C HIS A 82 18.10 -10.52 3.60
N ILE A 83 17.59 -9.35 4.00
CA ILE A 83 17.62 -8.13 3.19
C ILE A 83 19.07 -7.72 2.94
N GLU A 84 19.91 -7.63 3.96
CA GLU A 84 21.33 -7.28 3.81
C GLU A 84 22.04 -8.23 2.85
N ARG A 85 21.83 -9.54 3.01
CA ARG A 85 22.40 -10.55 2.12
C ARG A 85 21.95 -10.35 0.68
N LEU A 86 20.65 -10.11 0.44
CA LEU A 86 20.12 -9.87 -0.90
C LEU A 86 20.68 -8.58 -1.51
N VAL A 87 20.80 -7.52 -0.72
CA VAL A 87 21.37 -6.25 -1.16
C VAL A 87 22.83 -6.45 -1.57
N ARG A 88 23.65 -7.10 -0.73
CA ARG A 88 25.05 -7.40 -1.06
C ARG A 88 25.18 -8.24 -2.33
N LEU A 89 24.40 -9.32 -2.45
CA LEU A 89 24.41 -10.17 -3.64
C LEU A 89 24.05 -9.40 -4.93
N ASN A 90 23.08 -8.49 -4.86
CA ASN A 90 22.72 -7.66 -6.02
C ASN A 90 23.83 -6.66 -6.34
N LEU A 91 24.37 -5.96 -5.33
CA LEU A 91 25.45 -4.99 -5.52
C LEU A 91 26.74 -5.63 -6.05
N ASP A 92 27.07 -6.85 -5.62
CA ASP A 92 28.24 -7.58 -6.12
C ASP A 92 28.10 -7.99 -7.59
N SER A 93 26.86 -8.06 -8.11
CA SER A 93 26.58 -8.39 -9.51
C SER A 93 26.63 -7.16 -10.44
N TRP A 94 26.80 -5.96 -9.88
CA TRP A 94 26.81 -4.73 -10.64
C TRP A 94 28.18 -4.47 -11.30
N GLY A 95 28.15 -3.93 -12.52
CA GLY A 95 29.34 -3.49 -13.23
C GLY A 95 29.74 -2.04 -12.90
N ASP A 96 30.74 -1.52 -13.60
CA ASP A 96 31.31 -0.17 -13.36
C ASP A 96 30.32 0.99 -13.56
N THR A 97 29.26 0.79 -14.35
CA THR A 97 28.20 1.78 -14.57
C THR A 97 26.85 1.08 -14.54
N VAL A 98 25.95 1.56 -13.69
CA VAL A 98 24.64 0.96 -13.46
C VAL A 98 23.56 2.01 -13.64
N LEU A 99 22.50 1.66 -14.39
CA LEU A 99 21.27 2.43 -14.39
C LEU A 99 20.36 1.89 -13.29
N LEU A 100 20.26 2.61 -12.17
CA LEU A 100 19.49 2.18 -10.98
C LEU A 100 18.02 1.83 -11.29
N GLN A 101 17.42 2.45 -12.31
CA GLN A 101 16.05 2.16 -12.72
C GLN A 101 15.90 0.72 -13.27
N ASP A 102 16.92 0.16 -13.92
CA ASP A 102 16.83 -1.18 -14.49
C ASP A 102 17.06 -2.26 -13.43
N GLU A 103 17.85 -1.97 -12.41
CA GLU A 103 18.08 -2.88 -11.28
C GLU A 103 16.93 -2.89 -10.27
N THR A 104 16.06 -1.87 -10.25
CA THR A 104 14.85 -1.84 -9.41
C THR A 104 13.63 -2.51 -10.04
N LYS A 105 13.72 -2.91 -11.32
CA LYS A 105 12.64 -3.62 -12.05
C LYS A 105 12.82 -5.15 -12.06
N LYS A 106 13.98 -5.66 -11.68
CA LYS A 106 14.28 -7.10 -11.55
C LYS A 106 13.64 -7.67 -10.29
#